data_AF-A0A0R1JPR8-F1
#
_entry.id   AF-A0A0R1JPR8-F1
#
_cell.length_a   1.000
_cell.length_b   1.000
_cell.length_c   1.000
_cell.angle_alpha   90.00
_cell.angle_beta   90.00
_cell.angle_gamma   90.00
#
_symmetry.space_group_name_H-M   'P 1'
#
loop_
_entity.id
_entity.type
_entity.pdbx_description
1 polymer ?
#
loop_
_entity_poly.entity_id
_entity_poly.type
_entity_poly.pdbx_seq_one_letter_code
_entity_poly.pdbx_strand_id
1 'polypeptide(L)'
;MTVVGPKGVAGAEYTSFCFGLTNQEEPPMAEEALNNDVTEANDTTTETTTQAPQTYSQSELDSTADKRAAKAVEAARAKWEAEQAQALEAAKSESARLAKMSADEKAKELEKQRQADLDKREAEINARELAASTKSLLVDKGLPSDLAGSLVALGDADKIKATVETLGSSLEKAVNERVEKQLQTTPPKNGASALGDADDPFNKIINSYKKK
;
A
#
# COMPACT_ATOMS: atom_id res chain seq x y z
N MET A 1 -42.67 62.61 18.14
CA MET A 1 -42.83 61.18 18.45
C MET A 1 -42.08 60.89 19.75
N THR A 2 -42.72 60.88 20.93
CA THR A 2 -43.23 59.68 21.66
C THR A 2 -42.18 58.56 21.74
N VAL A 3 -41.39 58.44 22.83
CA VAL A 3 -41.62 57.76 24.14
C VAL A 3 -41.79 56.23 24.01
N VAL A 4 -40.98 55.48 24.78
CA VAL A 4 -41.28 54.26 25.60
C VAL A 4 -40.04 53.35 25.65
N GLY A 5 -39.40 53.20 26.82
CA GLY A 5 -38.59 52.01 27.18
C GLY A 5 -39.47 50.98 27.94
N PRO A 6 -38.97 50.02 28.75
CA PRO A 6 -37.68 49.32 28.82
C PRO A 6 -37.85 47.76 28.98
N LYS A 7 -36.76 47.05 29.33
CA LYS A 7 -36.67 45.69 29.96
C LYS A 7 -36.53 44.46 29.05
N GLY A 8 -35.68 43.52 29.47
CA GLY A 8 -35.79 42.11 29.06
C GLY A 8 -34.49 41.31 29.07
N VAL A 9 -34.25 40.59 30.17
CA VAL A 9 -33.22 39.56 30.36
C VAL A 9 -33.58 38.24 29.65
N ALA A 10 -32.54 37.42 29.43
CA ALA A 10 -32.54 35.95 29.31
C ALA A 10 -32.88 35.28 27.97
N GLY A 11 -32.03 34.32 27.58
CA GLY A 11 -32.27 33.41 26.46
C GLY A 11 -31.02 32.62 26.02
N ALA A 12 -30.34 31.93 26.95
CA ALA A 12 -29.41 30.86 26.58
C ALA A 12 -30.10 29.53 26.91
N GLU A 13 -30.35 28.73 25.88
CA GLU A 13 -31.12 27.50 25.93
C GLU A 13 -30.40 26.43 26.76
N TYR A 14 -31.07 25.96 27.80
CA TYR A 14 -30.65 24.82 28.62
C TYR A 14 -31.19 23.55 27.96
N THR A 15 -30.37 22.86 27.15
CA THR A 15 -30.66 21.47 26.77
C THR A 15 -30.20 20.56 27.90
N SER A 16 -31.18 20.08 28.67
CA SER A 16 -31.04 19.08 29.71
C SER A 16 -30.62 17.73 29.13
N PHE A 17 -29.34 17.36 29.30
CA PHE A 17 -28.88 15.99 29.10
C PHE A 17 -28.89 15.27 30.46
N CYS A 18 -29.96 14.52 30.71
CA CYS A 18 -30.04 13.60 31.84
C CYS A 18 -29.11 12.40 31.57
N PHE A 19 -27.90 12.41 32.13
CA PHE A 19 -27.06 11.21 32.16
C PHE A 19 -27.44 10.37 33.38
N GLY A 20 -28.04 9.21 33.10
CA GLY A 20 -28.54 8.26 34.09
C GLY A 20 -27.42 7.61 34.89
N LEU A 21 -27.75 7.35 36.16
CA LEU A 21 -27.05 6.41 37.03
C LEU A 21 -27.13 5.00 36.43
N THR A 22 -26.01 4.48 35.96
CA THR A 22 -25.82 3.04 35.75
C THR A 22 -24.45 2.63 36.28
N ASN A 23 -24.50 1.79 37.32
CA ASN A 23 -23.50 0.83 37.82
C ASN A 23 -22.11 0.88 37.18
N GLN A 24 -21.11 1.23 37.98
CA GLN A 24 -19.72 0.96 37.67
C GLN A 24 -19.22 -0.12 38.63
N GLU A 25 -18.91 -1.28 38.06
CA GLU A 25 -18.26 -2.42 38.69
C GLU A 25 -16.85 -2.04 39.17
N GLU A 26 -16.50 -2.47 40.38
CA GLU A 26 -15.18 -2.29 40.99
C GLU A 26 -14.13 -3.19 40.31
N PRO A 27 -12.95 -2.69 39.92
CA PRO A 27 -11.82 -3.54 39.59
C PRO A 27 -11.06 -3.98 40.87
N PRO A 28 -10.59 -5.24 40.93
CA PRO A 28 -10.07 -5.87 42.15
C PRO A 28 -8.72 -5.29 42.57
N MET A 29 -8.61 -5.04 43.89
CA MET A 29 -7.38 -4.59 44.53
C MET A 29 -6.25 -5.61 44.33
N ALA A 30 -5.16 -5.17 43.73
CA ALA A 30 -3.91 -5.89 43.69
C ALA A 30 -3.32 -5.96 45.11
N GLU A 31 -3.14 -7.18 45.59
CA GLU A 31 -2.48 -7.53 46.84
C GLU A 31 -0.97 -7.29 46.69
N GLU A 32 -0.42 -6.28 47.37
CA GLU A 32 1.02 -6.13 47.51
C GLU A 32 1.46 -6.71 48.87
N ALA A 33 2.30 -7.74 48.78
CA ALA A 33 2.75 -8.57 49.88
C ALA A 33 3.51 -7.76 50.94
N LEU A 34 3.06 -7.91 52.18
CA LEU A 34 3.73 -7.45 53.39
C LEU A 34 4.98 -8.34 53.63
N ASN A 35 6.17 -7.85 53.25
CA ASN A 35 7.42 -8.49 53.66
C ASN A 35 7.78 -8.06 55.08
N ASN A 36 7.66 -9.04 55.96
CA ASN A 36 7.93 -9.04 57.38
C ASN A 36 9.44 -9.26 57.60
N ASP A 37 10.16 -8.25 58.09
CA ASP A 37 11.46 -8.44 58.76
C ASP A 37 11.51 -7.52 59.97
N VAL A 38 11.10 -8.07 61.11
CA VAL A 38 11.26 -7.48 62.45
C VAL A 38 12.48 -8.14 63.06
N THR A 39 13.54 -7.37 63.26
CA THR A 39 14.62 -7.69 64.19
C THR A 39 14.28 -7.12 65.55
N GLU A 40 14.06 -8.02 66.51
CA GLU A 40 13.81 -7.69 67.92
C GLU A 40 15.09 -7.15 68.58
N ALA A 41 14.98 -5.97 69.18
CA ALA A 41 15.80 -5.56 70.31
C ALA A 41 14.98 -4.65 71.23
N ASN A 42 14.43 -5.27 72.27
CA ASN A 42 14.51 -4.84 73.66
C ASN A 42 14.21 -3.36 73.99
N ASP A 43 13.05 -3.08 74.59
CA ASP A 43 12.96 -2.86 76.05
C ASP A 43 11.56 -2.30 76.40
N THR A 44 10.86 -3.03 77.26
CA THR A 44 9.57 -2.62 77.81
C THR A 44 9.84 -1.68 78.98
N THR A 45 9.61 -0.39 78.79
CA THR A 45 9.43 0.54 79.91
C THR A 45 8.06 1.19 79.81
N THR A 46 7.15 0.68 80.63
CA THR A 46 5.86 1.27 80.96
C THR A 46 6.09 2.53 81.78
N GLU A 47 5.90 3.71 81.19
CA GLU A 47 5.71 4.95 81.95
C GLU A 47 4.34 5.56 81.68
N THR A 48 3.45 5.33 82.65
CA THR A 48 2.26 6.13 82.89
C THR A 48 2.68 7.58 83.12
N THR A 49 2.51 8.45 82.13
CA THR A 49 2.54 9.91 82.33
C THR A 49 1.15 10.49 82.14
N THR A 50 0.51 10.77 83.27
CA THR A 50 -0.65 11.66 83.39
C THR A 50 -0.29 13.03 82.81
N GLN A 51 -0.80 13.38 81.62
CA GLN A 51 -0.72 14.75 81.10
C GLN A 51 -1.91 15.57 81.61
N ALA A 52 -1.60 16.62 82.36
CA ALA A 52 -2.52 17.72 82.66
C ALA A 52 -2.96 18.42 81.34
N PRO A 53 -4.18 19.01 81.27
CA PRO A 53 -4.63 19.71 80.08
C PRO A 53 -3.74 20.94 79.80
N GLN A 54 -2.91 20.84 78.77
CA GLN A 54 -2.15 21.98 78.23
C GLN A 54 -3.16 22.97 77.63
N THR A 55 -3.38 24.09 78.30
CA THR A 55 -4.21 25.20 77.82
C THR A 55 -3.34 26.09 76.95
N TYR A 56 -3.35 25.85 75.63
CA TYR A 56 -2.69 26.72 74.66
C TYR A 56 -3.38 28.09 74.64
N SER A 57 -2.60 29.18 74.58
CA SER A 57 -3.18 30.50 74.38
C SER A 57 -3.70 30.65 72.95
N GLN A 58 -4.78 31.40 72.76
CA GLN A 58 -5.43 31.53 71.45
C GLN A 58 -4.48 32.09 70.36
N SER A 59 -3.54 32.95 70.77
CA SER A 59 -2.51 33.50 69.89
C SER A 59 -1.49 32.47 69.38
N GLU A 60 -1.20 31.42 70.15
CA GLU A 60 -0.27 30.36 69.73
C GLU A 60 -0.94 29.41 68.73
N LEU A 61 -2.25 29.16 68.89
CA LEU A 61 -3.04 28.37 67.94
C LEU A 61 -3.14 29.07 66.58
N ASP A 62 -3.45 30.37 66.59
CA ASP A 62 -3.58 31.17 65.35
C ASP A 62 -2.24 31.24 64.59
N SER A 63 -1.12 31.49 65.28
CA SER A 63 0.23 31.50 64.68
C SER A 63 0.62 30.15 64.07
N THR A 64 0.22 29.04 64.71
CA THR A 64 0.48 27.69 64.21
C THR A 64 -0.42 27.36 63.01
N ALA A 65 -1.66 27.84 63.01
CA ALA A 65 -2.60 27.72 61.89
C ALA A 65 -2.12 28.51 60.66
N ASP A 66 -1.69 29.76 60.84
CA ASP A 66 -1.16 30.61 59.77
C ASP A 66 0.10 30.01 59.14
N LYS A 67 1.02 29.47 59.94
CA LYS A 67 2.21 28.78 59.42
C LYS A 67 1.86 27.53 58.61
N ARG A 68 0.83 26.78 59.01
CA ARG A 68 0.34 25.62 58.24
C ARG A 68 -0.34 26.06 56.95
N ALA A 69 -1.16 27.10 56.99
CA ALA A 69 -1.82 27.67 55.82
C ALA A 69 -0.79 28.19 54.81
N ALA A 70 0.22 28.94 55.25
CA ALA A 70 1.30 29.43 54.40
C ALA A 70 2.08 28.27 53.76
N LYS A 71 2.45 27.24 54.53
CA LYS A 71 3.11 26.05 53.97
C LYS A 71 2.23 25.30 52.96
N ALA A 72 0.92 25.21 53.20
CA ALA A 72 0.00 24.57 52.27
C ALA A 72 -0.13 25.35 50.96
N VAL A 73 -0.19 26.68 51.02
CA VAL A 73 -0.24 27.55 49.84
C VAL A 73 1.06 27.49 49.04
N GLU A 74 2.21 27.54 49.71
CA GLU A 74 3.52 27.40 49.05
C GLU A 74 3.66 26.03 48.38
N ALA A 75 3.25 24.94 49.06
CA ALA A 75 3.25 23.61 48.49
C ALA A 75 2.28 23.48 47.29
N ALA A 76 1.11 24.11 47.37
CA ALA A 76 0.15 24.13 46.26
C ALA A 76 0.68 24.92 45.06
N ARG A 77 1.34 26.07 45.29
CA ARG A 77 2.00 26.85 44.23
C ARG A 77 3.13 26.07 43.58
N ALA A 78 4.02 25.46 44.38
CA ALA A 78 5.11 24.65 43.87
C ALA A 78 4.61 23.46 43.04
N LYS A 79 3.53 22.79 43.47
CA LYS A 79 2.89 21.73 42.68
C LYS A 79 2.30 22.26 41.37
N TRP A 80 1.58 23.37 41.42
CA TRP A 80 0.98 23.97 40.23
C TRP A 80 2.04 24.41 39.21
N GLU A 81 3.12 25.06 39.66
CA GLU A 81 4.23 25.44 38.79
C GLU A 81 4.93 24.22 38.16
N ALA A 82 5.13 23.14 38.94
CA ALA A 82 5.67 21.89 38.42
C ALA A 82 4.75 21.24 37.39
N GLU A 83 3.44 21.16 37.65
CA GLU A 83 2.44 20.64 36.71
C GLU A 83 2.37 21.47 35.43
N GLN A 84 2.41 22.80 35.54
CA GLN A 84 2.44 23.70 34.38
C GLN A 84 3.71 23.54 33.55
N ALA A 85 4.87 23.42 34.19
CA ALA A 85 6.12 23.15 33.50
C ALA A 85 6.09 21.80 32.76
N GLN A 86 5.54 20.77 33.41
CA GLN A 86 5.41 19.44 32.83
C GLN A 86 4.40 19.41 31.66
N ALA A 87 3.29 20.12 31.77
CA ALA A 87 2.30 20.27 30.70
C ALA A 87 2.87 21.01 29.49
N LEU A 88 3.70 22.05 29.71
CA LEU A 88 4.37 22.77 28.62
C LEU A 88 5.40 21.90 27.90
N GLU A 89 6.19 21.11 28.63
CA GLU A 89 7.14 20.18 28.01
C GLU A 89 6.43 19.03 27.28
N ALA A 90 5.35 18.48 27.85
CA ALA A 90 4.51 17.49 27.18
C ALA A 90 3.90 18.05 25.87
N ALA A 91 3.36 19.27 25.90
CA ALA A 91 2.80 19.92 24.72
C ALA A 91 3.84 20.17 23.61
N LYS A 92 5.06 20.60 23.97
CA LYS A 92 6.16 20.79 23.01
C LYS A 92 6.61 19.47 22.39
N SER A 93 6.80 18.44 23.21
CA SER A 93 7.25 17.12 22.74
C SER A 93 6.24 16.45 21.83
N GLU A 94 4.94 16.52 22.15
CA GLU A 94 3.89 15.97 21.30
C GLU A 94 3.78 16.75 19.98
N SER A 95 3.85 18.09 20.03
CA SER A 95 3.85 18.92 18.83
C SER A 95 5.04 18.60 17.91
N ALA A 96 6.23 18.43 18.47
CA ALA A 96 7.41 18.05 17.73
C ALA A 96 7.29 16.64 17.12
N ARG A 97 6.72 15.69 17.86
CA ARG A 97 6.44 14.33 17.38
C ARG A 97 5.44 14.33 16.22
N LEU A 98 4.33 15.07 16.34
CA LEU A 98 3.33 15.21 15.28
C LEU A 98 3.92 15.89 14.03
N ALA A 99 4.69 16.96 14.21
CA ALA A 99 5.35 17.64 13.10
C ALA A 99 6.35 16.73 12.38
N LYS A 100 7.15 15.97 13.14
CA LYS A 100 8.09 15.00 12.58
C LYS A 100 7.36 13.90 11.82
N MET A 101 6.28 13.34 12.38
CA MET A 101 5.49 12.31 11.71
C MET A 101 4.89 12.81 10.40
N SER A 102 4.37 14.05 10.37
CA SER A 102 3.87 14.68 9.14
C SER A 102 4.95 14.90 8.09
N ALA A 103 6.17 15.25 8.50
CA ALA A 103 7.30 15.42 7.58
C ALA A 103 7.77 14.07 7.02
N ASP A 104 7.90 13.04 7.88
CA ASP A 104 8.34 11.71 7.50
C ASP A 104 7.33 11.02 6.55
N GLU A 105 6.03 11.20 6.78
CA GLU A 105 4.98 10.67 5.90
C GLU A 105 5.03 11.30 4.50
N LYS A 106 5.22 12.63 4.42
CA LYS A 106 5.38 13.33 3.14
C LYS A 106 6.64 12.87 2.40
N ALA A 107 7.74 12.68 3.12
CA ALA A 107 8.98 12.17 2.53
C ALA A 107 8.79 10.76 1.97
N LYS A 108 8.14 9.85 2.72
CA LYS A 108 7.84 8.49 2.26
C LYS A 108 6.94 8.45 1.04
N GLU A 109 5.89 9.29 1.00
CA GLU A 109 5.00 9.33 -0.16
C GLU A 109 5.72 9.87 -1.40
N LEU A 110 6.55 10.90 -1.25
CA LEU A 110 7.35 11.43 -2.36
C LEU A 110 8.38 10.39 -2.86
N GLU A 111 9.00 9.65 -1.95
CA GLU A 111 9.92 8.57 -2.31
C GLU A 111 9.19 7.40 -2.98
N LYS A 112 8.00 7.04 -2.50
CA LYS A 112 7.14 6.02 -3.12
C LYS A 112 6.70 6.44 -4.52
N GLN A 113 6.30 7.69 -4.72
CA GLN A 113 5.94 8.20 -6.04
C GLN A 113 7.14 8.18 -6.98
N ARG A 114 8.31 8.63 -6.49
CA ARG A 114 9.55 8.56 -7.27
C ARG A 114 9.90 7.12 -7.64
N GLN A 115 9.75 6.17 -6.72
CA GLN A 115 10.02 4.76 -7.00
C GLN A 115 9.02 4.21 -8.01
N ALA A 116 7.72 4.49 -7.86
CA ALA A 116 6.70 4.06 -8.81
C ALA A 116 6.94 4.65 -10.22
N ASP A 117 7.41 5.90 -10.32
CA ASP A 117 7.78 6.52 -11.59
C ASP A 117 9.00 5.83 -12.23
N LEU A 118 9.98 5.44 -11.42
CA LEU A 118 11.15 4.69 -11.89
C LEU A 118 10.75 3.29 -12.35
N ASP A 119 9.98 2.55 -11.55
CA ASP A 119 9.51 1.21 -11.88
C ASP A 119 8.66 1.22 -13.17
N LYS A 120 7.80 2.24 -13.34
CA LYS A 120 7.02 2.42 -14.56
C LYS A 120 7.92 2.66 -15.77
N ARG A 121 8.93 3.54 -15.64
CA ARG A 121 9.87 3.80 -16.74
C ARG A 121 10.67 2.56 -17.10
N GLU A 122 11.11 1.80 -16.11
CA GLU A 122 11.84 0.55 -16.32
C GLU A 122 10.97 -0.50 -17.02
N ALA A 123 9.71 -0.66 -16.58
CA ALA A 123 8.76 -1.55 -17.24
C ALA A 123 8.47 -1.14 -18.70
N GLU A 124 8.29 0.17 -18.96
CA GLU A 124 8.09 0.69 -20.32
C GLU A 124 9.31 0.48 -21.23
N ILE A 125 10.52 0.67 -20.70
CA ILE A 125 11.77 0.42 -21.43
C ILE A 125 11.91 -1.06 -21.75
N ASN A 126 11.75 -1.93 -20.75
CA ASN A 126 11.83 -3.38 -20.93
C ASN A 126 10.80 -3.87 -21.96
N ALA A 127 9.57 -3.37 -21.90
CA ALA A 127 8.53 -3.69 -22.88
C ALA A 127 8.89 -3.21 -24.30
N ARG A 128 9.46 -2.01 -24.43
CA ARG A 128 9.90 -1.46 -25.72
C ARG A 128 11.08 -2.25 -26.28
N GLU A 129 12.06 -2.60 -25.46
CA GLU A 129 13.22 -3.40 -25.87
C GLU A 129 12.80 -4.80 -26.30
N LEU A 130 11.95 -5.46 -25.51
CA LEU A 130 11.38 -6.75 -25.87
C LEU A 130 10.56 -6.68 -27.17
N ALA A 131 9.81 -5.61 -27.38
CA ALA A 131 9.07 -5.40 -28.62
C ALA A 131 10.00 -5.17 -29.83
N ALA A 132 11.07 -4.40 -29.66
CA ALA A 132 12.04 -4.17 -30.73
C ALA A 132 12.78 -5.46 -31.10
N SER A 133 13.23 -6.24 -30.11
CA SER A 133 13.90 -7.53 -30.34
C SER A 133 12.97 -8.54 -31.00
N THR A 134 11.70 -8.61 -30.55
CA THR A 134 10.68 -9.47 -31.15
C THR A 134 10.38 -9.08 -32.60
N LYS A 135 10.29 -7.78 -32.90
CA LYS A 135 10.11 -7.30 -34.28
C LYS A 135 11.28 -7.69 -35.17
N SER A 136 12.52 -7.51 -34.70
CA SER A 136 13.71 -7.94 -35.43
C SER A 136 13.66 -9.45 -35.71
N LEU A 137 13.38 -10.25 -34.68
CA LEU A 137 13.31 -11.70 -34.80
C LEU A 137 12.24 -12.15 -35.82
N LEU A 138 11.07 -11.50 -35.82
CA LEU A 138 10.02 -11.80 -36.81
C LEU A 138 10.48 -11.47 -38.23
N VAL A 139 11.08 -10.31 -38.44
CA VAL A 139 11.59 -9.89 -39.76
C VAL A 139 12.69 -10.85 -40.25
N ASP A 140 13.60 -11.25 -39.36
CA ASP A 140 14.68 -12.20 -39.67
C ASP A 140 14.14 -13.58 -40.07
N LYS A 141 12.97 -13.96 -39.54
CA LYS A 141 12.26 -15.19 -39.89
C LYS A 141 11.25 -15.01 -41.03
N GLY A 142 11.22 -13.86 -41.69
CA GLY A 142 10.30 -13.57 -42.79
C GLY A 142 8.83 -13.46 -42.37
N LEU A 143 8.55 -13.24 -41.09
CA LEU A 143 7.21 -13.12 -40.53
C LEU A 143 6.81 -11.64 -40.37
N PRO A 144 5.50 -11.31 -40.43
CA PRO A 144 5.02 -9.95 -40.29
C PRO A 144 5.34 -9.32 -38.92
N SER A 145 5.92 -8.12 -38.93
CA SER A 145 6.30 -7.40 -37.70
C SER A 145 5.10 -6.99 -36.83
N ASP A 146 3.90 -6.96 -37.41
CA ASP A 146 2.65 -6.64 -36.71
C ASP A 146 2.30 -7.69 -35.64
N LEU A 147 2.82 -8.92 -35.78
CA LEU A 147 2.64 -10.00 -34.79
C LEU A 147 3.39 -9.73 -33.48
N ALA A 148 4.36 -8.79 -33.48
CA ALA A 148 5.19 -8.54 -32.31
C ALA A 148 4.37 -8.10 -31.08
N GLY A 149 3.34 -7.28 -31.26
CA GLY A 149 2.50 -6.82 -30.14
C GLY A 149 1.83 -7.98 -29.39
N SER A 150 1.31 -8.96 -30.13
CA SER A 150 0.67 -10.15 -29.56
C SER A 150 1.68 -11.08 -28.89
N LEU A 151 2.91 -11.15 -29.40
CA LEU A 151 3.96 -12.01 -28.85
C LEU A 151 4.61 -11.42 -27.61
N VAL A 152 4.82 -10.10 -27.57
CA VAL A 152 5.38 -9.39 -26.40
C VAL A 152 4.49 -9.56 -25.16
N ALA A 153 3.19 -9.77 -25.34
CA ALA A 153 2.26 -10.08 -24.25
C ALA A 153 2.57 -11.39 -23.50
N LEU A 154 3.39 -12.30 -24.06
CA LEU A 154 3.88 -13.47 -23.35
C LEU A 154 4.91 -13.12 -22.27
N GLY A 155 5.52 -11.93 -22.33
CA GLY A 155 6.45 -11.40 -21.31
C GLY A 155 7.80 -12.13 -21.17
N ASP A 156 8.04 -13.15 -22.00
CA ASP A 156 9.18 -14.06 -21.88
C ASP A 156 9.83 -14.25 -23.26
N ALA A 157 11.10 -13.84 -23.36
CA ALA A 157 11.86 -13.87 -24.60
C ALA A 157 12.04 -15.29 -25.16
N ASP A 158 12.20 -16.29 -24.30
CA ASP A 158 12.40 -17.69 -24.74
C ASP A 158 11.11 -18.26 -25.30
N LYS A 159 9.97 -17.97 -24.66
CA LYS A 159 8.65 -18.37 -25.17
C LYS A 159 8.32 -17.67 -26.49
N ILE A 160 8.65 -16.39 -26.61
CA ILE A 160 8.47 -15.64 -27.86
C ILE A 160 9.28 -16.31 -28.97
N LYS A 161 10.56 -16.61 -28.74
CA LYS A 161 11.41 -17.27 -29.73
C LYS A 161 10.86 -18.64 -30.14
N ALA A 162 10.49 -19.49 -29.19
CA ALA A 162 9.92 -20.81 -29.47
C ALA A 162 8.62 -20.70 -30.29
N THR A 163 7.78 -19.71 -29.97
CA THR A 163 6.52 -19.45 -30.70
C THR A 163 6.81 -18.99 -32.12
N VAL A 164 7.75 -18.07 -32.31
CA VAL A 164 8.16 -17.59 -33.63
C VAL A 164 8.71 -18.72 -34.50
N GLU A 165 9.55 -19.60 -33.95
CA GLU A 165 10.09 -20.76 -34.67
C GLU A 165 9.01 -21.77 -35.08
N THR A 166 8.05 -22.02 -34.18
CA THR A 166 6.91 -22.90 -34.45
C THR A 166 6.00 -22.31 -35.52
N LEU A 167 5.68 -21.02 -35.43
CA LEU A 167 4.86 -20.31 -36.42
C LEU A 167 5.53 -20.28 -37.79
N GLY A 168 6.82 -19.97 -37.85
CA GLY A 168 7.59 -19.99 -39.10
C GLY A 168 7.55 -21.35 -39.77
N SER A 169 7.87 -22.41 -39.03
CA SER A 169 7.87 -23.79 -39.55
C SER A 169 6.49 -24.24 -40.04
N SER A 170 5.43 -23.91 -39.30
CA SER A 170 4.05 -24.25 -39.67
C SER A 170 3.60 -23.50 -40.93
N LEU A 171 3.94 -22.21 -41.03
CA LEU A 171 3.60 -21.39 -42.18
C LEU A 171 4.34 -21.83 -43.43
N GLU A 172 5.65 -22.06 -43.35
CA GLU A 172 6.45 -22.59 -44.46
C GLU A 172 5.88 -23.90 -44.99
N LYS A 173 5.54 -24.83 -44.08
CA LYS A 173 4.88 -26.09 -44.45
C LYS A 173 3.55 -25.86 -45.17
N ALA A 174 2.68 -25.03 -44.61
CA ALA A 174 1.36 -24.75 -45.19
C ALA A 174 1.45 -24.05 -46.56
N VAL A 175 2.41 -23.13 -46.72
CA VAL A 175 2.68 -22.45 -47.99
C VAL A 175 3.21 -23.44 -49.02
N ASN A 176 4.19 -24.28 -48.66
CA ASN A 176 4.73 -25.31 -49.56
C ASN A 176 3.64 -26.29 -50.00
N GLU A 177 2.79 -26.77 -49.09
CA GLU A 177 1.66 -27.65 -49.43
C GLU A 177 0.66 -26.96 -50.37
N ARG A 178 0.40 -25.66 -50.18
CA ARG A 178 -0.49 -24.90 -51.05
C ARG A 178 0.12 -24.69 -52.44
N VAL A 179 1.40 -24.35 -52.51
CA VAL A 179 2.13 -24.16 -53.77
C VAL A 179 2.20 -25.48 -54.53
N GLU A 180 2.51 -26.60 -53.86
CA GLU A 180 2.49 -27.94 -54.46
C GLU A 180 1.11 -28.26 -55.06
N LYS A 181 0.02 -28.02 -54.32
CA LYS A 181 -1.34 -28.22 -54.83
C LYS A 181 -1.68 -27.30 -56.01
N GLN A 182 -1.12 -26.10 -56.07
CA GLN A 182 -1.32 -25.18 -57.21
C GLN A 182 -0.47 -25.56 -58.43
N LEU A 183 0.73 -26.08 -58.20
CA LEU A 183 1.64 -26.55 -59.25
C LEU A 183 1.29 -27.95 -59.77
N GLN A 184 0.46 -28.70 -59.03
CA GLN A 184 -0.16 -29.93 -59.53
C GLN A 184 -1.03 -29.61 -60.74
N THR A 185 -0.42 -29.66 -61.92
CA THR A 185 -1.12 -29.70 -63.18
C THR A 185 -1.86 -31.03 -63.29
N THR A 186 -3.00 -31.04 -63.97
CA THR A 186 -3.65 -32.29 -64.37
C THR A 186 -2.59 -33.14 -65.09
N PRO A 187 -2.33 -34.39 -64.67
CA PRO A 187 -1.39 -35.24 -65.38
C PRO A 187 -1.76 -35.25 -66.86
N PRO A 188 -0.79 -35.07 -67.78
CA PRO A 188 -1.08 -35.19 -69.19
C PRO A 188 -1.80 -36.51 -69.39
N LYS A 189 -2.93 -36.50 -70.08
CA LYS A 189 -3.62 -37.74 -70.44
C LYS A 189 -2.62 -38.55 -71.24
N ASN A 190 -2.03 -39.57 -70.62
CA ASN A 190 -1.35 -40.66 -71.31
C ASN A 190 -2.41 -41.46 -72.07
N GLY A 191 -3.04 -40.85 -73.07
CA GLY A 191 -3.44 -41.61 -74.24
C GLY A 191 -2.13 -42.00 -74.91
N ALA A 192 -1.93 -43.29 -75.19
CA ALA A 192 -0.91 -43.68 -76.14
C ALA A 192 -1.09 -42.77 -77.35
N SER A 193 -0.08 -41.97 -77.69
CA SER A 193 -0.04 -41.38 -79.02
C SER A 193 -0.07 -42.60 -79.94
N ALA A 194 -1.20 -42.83 -80.61
CA ALA A 194 -1.32 -43.90 -81.57
C ALA A 194 -0.44 -43.52 -82.76
N LEU A 195 0.86 -43.80 -82.61
CA LEU A 195 1.85 -43.65 -83.65
C LEU A 195 1.40 -44.58 -84.78
N GLY A 196 0.88 -44.01 -85.86
CA GLY A 196 0.29 -44.78 -86.96
C GLY A 196 -1.15 -44.43 -87.34
N ASP A 197 -1.88 -43.63 -86.56
CA ASP A 197 -3.21 -43.18 -86.99
C ASP A 197 -3.13 -42.23 -88.19
N ALA A 198 -4.20 -42.17 -88.99
CA ALA A 198 -4.27 -41.30 -90.17
C ALA A 198 -4.12 -39.81 -89.84
N ASP A 199 -4.43 -39.45 -88.58
CA ASP A 199 -4.28 -38.09 -88.06
C ASP A 199 -2.90 -37.77 -87.47
N ASP A 200 -2.00 -38.75 -87.41
CA ASP A 200 -0.62 -38.58 -86.94
C ASP A 200 0.09 -37.52 -87.82
N PRO A 201 0.67 -36.47 -87.22
CA PRO A 201 1.38 -35.43 -87.96
C PRO A 201 2.52 -35.99 -88.83
N PHE A 202 3.18 -37.08 -88.43
CA PHE A 202 4.23 -37.72 -89.24
C PHE A 202 3.66 -38.42 -90.47
N ASN A 203 2.52 -39.09 -90.35
CA ASN A 203 1.85 -39.74 -91.50
C ASN A 203 1.31 -38.70 -92.50
N LYS A 204 0.80 -37.57 -92.02
CA LYS A 204 0.37 -36.44 -92.88
C LYS A 204 1.53 -35.91 -93.72
N ILE A 205 2.71 -35.78 -93.12
CA ILE A 205 3.93 -35.37 -93.81
C ILE A 205 4.37 -36.44 -94.81
N ILE A 206 4.41 -37.73 -94.44
CA ILE A 206 4.81 -38.81 -95.36
C ILE A 206 3.86 -38.92 -96.56
N ASN A 207 2.55 -38.77 -96.35
CA ASN A 207 1.56 -38.86 -97.42
C ASN A 207 1.62 -37.66 -98.39
N SER A 208 2.04 -36.48 -97.93
CA SER A 208 2.22 -35.33 -98.82
C SER A 208 3.34 -35.56 -99.85
N TYR A 209 4.37 -36.33 -99.50
CA TYR A 209 5.45 -36.70 -100.41
C TYR A 209 5.14 -37.88 -101.33
N LYS A 210 4.21 -38.76 -100.95
CA LYS A 210 3.74 -39.89 -101.79
C LYS A 210 2.74 -39.47 -102.87
N LYS A 211 2.15 -38.28 -102.76
CA LYS A 211 1.17 -37.74 -103.70
C LYS A 211 1.89 -36.95 -104.81
N LYS A 212 2.67 -37.66 -105.65
CA LYS A 212 3.24 -37.15 -106.90
C LYS A 212 3.11 -38.22 -107.98
#